data_AF-A0A841HXS6-F1
#
_entry.id   AF-A0A841HXS6-F1
#
_cell.length_a   1.000
_cell.length_b   1.000
_cell.length_c   1.000
_cell.angle_alpha   90.00
_cell.angle_beta   90.00
_cell.angle_gamma   90.00
#
_symmetry.space_group_name_H-M   'P 1'
#
loop_
_entity.id
_entity.type
_entity.pdbx_description
1 polymer ?
#
loop_
_entity_poly.entity_id
_entity_poly.type
_entity_poly.pdbx_seq_one_letter_code
_entity_poly.pdbx_strand_id
1 'polypeptide(L)'
;MANPVYHMVCDAFTHFVSRRAAENLVRTALHDAGSDPDRVTAREMQELLRTSIFRRLQLIIPLDQAKGQIRSLLQELESTLASPARPPLSEQAQRSLEELRQAVAQAQLPPHPDVDRLLHDLEQVPQTAEPERVIGALWDDFILISGRLTSPDTPEPEAAAPLSEDAPGLPEKDPGGLLLEELFEFEPELPELPELLEPPETPSPTSPPAPARLQVSARPRADLGAPEVRDLILSRFALEEGVTGVLLSTKTGQVLGARTRSKAEELASLSAATTLLIGQKPFRVFYADLESHLVCIAPLHGNVLLTVVAGPTTNVGRLLSEIQNIKEEI
;
A
#
# COMPACT_ATOMS: atom_id res chain seq x y z
N MET A 1 9.61 17.14 14.37
CA MET A 1 9.13 17.26 12.97
C MET A 1 8.76 15.86 12.56
N ALA A 2 7.52 15.65 12.10
CA ALA A 2 7.06 14.31 11.79
C ALA A 2 7.75 13.80 10.51
N ASN A 3 8.15 12.54 10.52
CA ASN A 3 8.95 11.96 9.44
C ASN A 3 8.13 11.88 8.12
N PRO A 4 8.62 12.45 7.01
CA PRO A 4 7.87 12.51 5.75
C PRO A 4 7.60 11.11 5.18
N VAL A 5 8.51 10.15 5.37
CA VAL A 5 8.37 8.77 4.90
C VAL A 5 7.20 8.08 5.61
N TYR A 6 7.09 8.28 6.92
CA TYR A 6 6.00 7.73 7.72
C TYR A 6 4.65 8.25 7.24
N HIS A 7 4.54 9.57 7.02
CA HIS A 7 3.30 10.19 6.55
C HIS A 7 2.92 9.76 5.14
N MET A 8 3.87 9.71 4.22
CA MET A 8 3.65 9.21 2.85
C MET A 8 3.03 7.81 2.86
N VAL A 9 3.59 6.89 3.64
CA VAL A 9 3.07 5.51 3.73
C VAL A 9 1.70 5.46 4.40
N CYS A 10 1.48 6.25 5.45
CA CYS A 10 0.15 6.33 6.08
C CYS A 10 -0.90 6.87 5.11
N ASP A 11 -0.57 7.92 4.36
CA ASP A 11 -1.45 8.55 3.38
C ASP A 11 -1.80 7.60 2.25
N ALA A 12 -0.83 6.86 1.70
CA ALA A 12 -1.08 5.85 0.68
C ALA A 12 -2.05 4.75 1.16
N PHE A 13 -1.94 4.31 2.42
CA PHE A 13 -2.87 3.32 2.97
C PHE A 13 -4.28 3.84 3.22
N THR A 14 -4.50 5.15 3.28
CA THR A 14 -5.84 5.72 3.52
C THR A 14 -6.85 5.42 2.41
N HIS A 15 -6.38 5.03 1.23
CA HIS A 15 -7.24 4.59 0.14
C HIS A 15 -7.89 3.21 0.39
N PHE A 16 -7.36 2.41 1.32
CA PHE A 16 -7.81 1.04 1.59
C PHE A 16 -8.40 0.86 2.97
N VAL A 17 -7.84 1.59 3.94
CA VAL A 17 -8.28 1.55 5.33
C VAL A 17 -8.49 2.97 5.83
N SER A 18 -9.30 3.14 6.88
CA SER A 18 -9.43 4.47 7.49
C SER A 18 -8.06 5.01 7.92
N ARG A 19 -7.88 6.34 7.90
CA ARG A 19 -6.62 6.98 8.30
C ARG A 19 -6.10 6.51 9.67
N ARG A 20 -7.00 6.37 10.65
CA ARG A 20 -6.64 5.86 11.99
C ARG A 20 -6.15 4.40 11.95
N ALA A 21 -6.76 3.57 11.10
CA ALA A 21 -6.33 2.19 10.91
C ALA A 21 -4.98 2.11 10.20
N ALA A 22 -4.73 2.94 9.18
CA ALA A 22 -3.43 3.04 8.51
C ALA A 22 -2.32 3.42 9.50
N GLU A 23 -2.51 4.50 10.26
CA GLU A 23 -1.55 4.95 11.26
C GLU A 23 -1.29 3.88 12.33
N ASN A 24 -2.33 3.25 12.86
CA ASN A 24 -2.18 2.18 13.85
C ASN A 24 -1.46 0.95 13.26
N LEU A 25 -1.74 0.59 12.01
CA LEU A 25 -1.08 -0.53 11.33
C LEU A 25 0.42 -0.27 11.22
N VAL A 26 0.82 0.90 10.68
CA VAL A 26 2.23 1.27 10.49
C VAL A 26 2.92 1.43 11.85
N ARG A 27 2.29 2.09 12.82
CA ARG A 27 2.84 2.26 14.17
C ARG A 27 3.07 0.94 14.89
N THR A 28 2.14 -0.01 14.77
CA THR A 28 2.32 -1.33 15.39
C THR A 28 3.43 -2.12 14.69
N ALA A 29 3.51 -2.07 13.36
CA ALA A 29 4.60 -2.70 12.61
C ALA A 29 5.98 -2.14 12.99
N LEU A 30 6.09 -0.82 13.16
CA LEU A 30 7.31 -0.16 13.63
C LEU A 30 7.67 -0.58 15.06
N HIS A 31 6.69 -0.61 15.95
CA HIS A 31 6.88 -1.06 17.34
C HIS A 31 7.37 -2.51 17.41
N ASP A 32 6.80 -3.41 16.61
CA ASP A 32 7.23 -4.81 16.54
C ASP A 32 8.68 -4.97 16.06
N ALA A 33 9.14 -4.07 15.18
CA ALA A 33 10.53 -4.00 14.71
C ALA A 33 11.45 -3.16 15.62
N GLY A 34 10.95 -2.66 16.75
CA GLY A 34 11.72 -1.83 17.68
C GLY A 34 12.15 -0.46 17.10
N SER A 35 11.44 0.02 16.07
CA SER A 35 11.74 1.27 15.38
C SER A 35 10.77 2.39 15.80
N ASP A 36 11.26 3.63 15.83
CA ASP A 36 10.48 4.80 16.19
C ASP A 36 9.91 5.48 14.92
N PRO A 37 8.62 5.85 14.88
CA PRO A 37 8.02 6.55 13.73
C PRO A 37 8.72 7.86 13.36
N ASP A 38 9.33 8.56 14.31
CA ASP A 38 10.04 9.81 14.01
C ASP A 38 11.43 9.59 13.39
N ARG A 39 12.00 8.38 13.54
CA ARG A 39 13.37 8.07 13.09
C ARG A 39 13.47 7.06 11.96
N VAL A 40 12.35 6.48 11.54
CA VAL A 40 12.35 5.44 10.52
C VAL A 40 12.97 5.93 9.20
N THR A 41 13.95 5.20 8.71
CA THR A 41 14.53 5.43 7.40
C THR A 41 13.65 4.80 6.32
N ALA A 42 13.71 5.31 5.09
CA ALA A 42 12.92 4.72 4.01
C ALA A 42 13.33 3.27 3.69
N ARG A 43 14.60 2.90 3.93
CA ARG A 43 15.04 1.50 3.80
C ARG A 43 14.38 0.58 4.84
N GLU A 44 14.32 1.01 6.10
CA GLU A 44 13.60 0.27 7.15
C GLU A 44 12.11 0.17 6.84
N MET A 45 11.52 1.26 6.32
CA MET A 45 10.11 1.25 5.93
C MET A 45 9.83 0.29 4.76
N GLN A 46 10.72 0.20 3.76
CA GLN A 46 10.60 -0.78 2.68
C GLN A 46 10.62 -2.21 3.20
N GLU A 47 11.47 -2.51 4.18
CA GLU A 47 11.54 -3.84 4.80
C GLU A 47 10.27 -4.18 5.60
N LEU A 48 9.75 -3.19 6.35
CA LEU A 48 8.48 -3.33 7.07
C LEU A 48 7.30 -3.55 6.12
N LEU A 49 7.27 -2.83 5.00
CA LEU A 49 6.25 -2.99 3.96
C LEU A 49 6.24 -4.42 3.41
N ARG A 50 7.42 -4.99 3.12
CA ARG A 50 7.55 -6.35 2.57
C ARG A 50 7.15 -7.44 3.56
N THR A 51 7.37 -7.22 4.85
CA THR A 51 7.23 -8.27 5.89
C THR A 51 5.98 -8.12 6.73
N SER A 52 6.02 -7.26 7.74
CA SER A 52 5.01 -7.14 8.80
C SER A 52 3.73 -6.48 8.32
N ILE A 53 3.86 -5.40 7.54
CA ILE A 53 2.73 -4.64 7.03
C ILE A 53 1.96 -5.45 5.99
N PHE A 54 2.67 -6.14 5.07
CA PHE A 54 2.03 -6.99 4.07
C PHE A 54 1.15 -8.08 4.69
N ARG A 55 1.68 -8.85 5.66
CA ARG A 55 0.92 -9.90 6.35
C ARG A 55 -0.36 -9.36 7.02
N ARG A 56 -0.27 -8.19 7.65
CA ARG A 56 -1.43 -7.54 8.30
C ARG A 56 -2.43 -7.03 7.28
N LEU A 57 -1.95 -6.47 6.18
CA LEU A 57 -2.80 -5.93 5.11
C LEU A 57 -3.60 -7.04 4.40
N GLN A 58 -2.99 -8.22 4.21
CA GLN A 58 -3.66 -9.41 3.66
C GLN A 58 -4.88 -9.89 4.48
N LEU A 59 -4.94 -9.57 5.78
CA LEU A 59 -6.10 -9.91 6.61
C LEU A 59 -7.29 -8.97 6.37
N ILE A 60 -7.06 -7.81 5.75
CA ILE A 60 -8.05 -6.75 5.59
C ILE A 60 -8.53 -6.65 4.14
N ILE A 61 -7.63 -6.84 3.17
CA ILE A 61 -7.93 -6.71 1.73
C ILE A 61 -7.49 -7.95 0.94
N PRO A 62 -8.07 -8.19 -0.27
CA PRO A 62 -7.64 -9.29 -1.13
C PRO A 62 -6.15 -9.27 -1.46
N LEU A 63 -5.54 -10.47 -1.53
CA LEU A 63 -4.09 -10.65 -1.70
C LEU A 63 -3.52 -9.91 -2.92
N ASP A 64 -4.19 -9.98 -4.06
CA ASP A 64 -3.72 -9.37 -5.31
C ASP A 64 -3.68 -7.85 -5.22
N GLN A 65 -4.67 -7.26 -4.54
CA GLN A 65 -4.71 -5.82 -4.29
C GLN A 65 -3.60 -5.40 -3.35
N ALA A 66 -3.36 -6.15 -2.26
CA ALA A 66 -2.27 -5.87 -1.33
C ALA A 66 -0.90 -5.89 -2.03
N LYS A 67 -0.64 -6.89 -2.88
CA LYS A 67 0.61 -7.01 -3.63
C LYS A 67 0.85 -5.82 -4.57
N GLY A 68 -0.17 -5.46 -5.36
CA GLY A 68 -0.05 -4.34 -6.31
C GLY A 68 0.30 -3.03 -5.63
N GLN A 69 -0.33 -2.75 -4.49
CA GLN A 69 -0.14 -1.48 -3.76
C GLN A 69 1.22 -1.39 -3.07
N ILE A 70 1.66 -2.49 -2.46
CA ILE A 70 3.00 -2.51 -1.86
C ILE A 70 4.06 -2.32 -2.94
N ARG A 71 3.88 -2.92 -4.13
CA ARG A 71 4.81 -2.71 -5.25
C ARG A 71 4.84 -1.23 -5.67
N SER A 72 3.70 -0.57 -5.82
CA SER A 72 3.64 0.86 -6.13
C SER A 72 4.29 1.74 -5.05
N LEU A 73 4.03 1.46 -3.77
CA LEU A 73 4.63 2.20 -2.65
C LEU A 73 6.15 2.00 -2.56
N LEU A 74 6.63 0.78 -2.80
CA LEU A 74 8.07 0.51 -2.83
C LEU A 74 8.74 1.30 -3.97
N GLN A 75 8.12 1.39 -5.14
CA GLN A 75 8.62 2.16 -6.27
C GLN A 75 8.62 3.68 -6.00
N GLU A 76 7.59 4.19 -5.32
CA GLU A 76 7.51 5.60 -4.92
C GLU A 76 8.52 5.96 -3.82
N LEU A 77 8.73 5.05 -2.86
CA LEU A 77 9.80 5.20 -1.87
C LEU A 77 11.18 5.15 -2.52
N GLU A 78 11.37 4.27 -3.50
CA GLU A 78 12.62 4.19 -4.27
C GLU A 78 12.85 5.44 -5.12
N SER A 79 11.82 6.02 -5.75
CA SER A 79 11.96 7.27 -6.49
C SER A 79 12.25 8.46 -5.56
N THR A 80 11.61 8.50 -4.39
CA THR A 80 11.86 9.50 -3.35
C THR A 80 13.26 9.36 -2.75
N LEU A 81 13.76 8.12 -2.61
CA LEU A 81 15.11 7.84 -2.13
C LEU A 81 16.19 8.05 -3.18
N ALA A 82 15.90 7.76 -4.45
CA ALA A 82 16.80 7.96 -5.59
C ALA A 82 16.90 9.44 -5.98
N SER A 83 15.93 10.26 -5.54
CA SER A 83 16.03 11.72 -5.48
C SER A 83 16.22 12.19 -4.03
N PRO A 84 17.40 12.02 -3.40
CA PRO A 84 17.83 13.13 -2.58
C PRO A 84 17.87 14.30 -3.57
N ALA A 85 17.09 15.36 -3.34
CA ALA A 85 17.20 16.58 -4.13
C ALA A 85 18.69 16.93 -4.15
N ARG A 86 19.35 16.56 -5.25
CA ARG A 86 20.78 16.72 -5.42
C ARG A 86 20.95 18.22 -5.28
N PRO A 87 21.77 18.71 -4.32
CA PRO A 87 21.92 20.14 -4.17
C PRO A 87 22.19 20.68 -5.57
N PRO A 88 21.39 21.65 -6.05
CA PRO A 88 21.57 22.16 -7.40
C PRO A 88 23.05 22.52 -7.53
N LEU A 89 23.66 22.13 -8.65
CA LEU A 89 25.05 22.47 -8.97
C LEU A 89 25.27 23.91 -8.53
N SER A 90 26.33 24.18 -7.75
CA SER A 90 26.64 25.54 -7.33
C SER A 90 26.63 26.45 -8.57
N GLU A 91 26.16 27.69 -8.47
CA GLU A 91 26.14 28.60 -9.64
C GLU A 91 27.53 28.72 -10.28
N GLN A 92 28.58 28.58 -9.46
CA GLN A 92 29.97 28.53 -9.90
C GLN A 92 30.26 27.26 -10.72
N ALA A 93 29.90 26.07 -10.25
CA ALA A 93 30.07 24.83 -11.02
C ALA A 93 29.28 24.86 -12.33
N GLN A 94 28.08 25.43 -12.34
CA GLN A 94 27.28 25.59 -13.57
C GLN A 94 27.98 26.50 -14.58
N ARG A 95 28.50 27.65 -14.15
CA ARG A 95 29.26 28.56 -15.02
C ARG A 95 30.52 27.91 -15.56
N SER A 96 31.33 27.27 -14.71
CA SER A 96 32.57 26.62 -15.15
C SER A 96 32.33 25.45 -16.09
N LEU A 97 31.23 24.70 -15.91
CA LEU A 97 30.84 23.64 -16.84
C LEU A 97 30.43 24.21 -18.21
N GLU A 98 29.66 25.30 -18.23
CA GLU A 98 29.24 25.96 -19.47
C GLU A 98 30.44 26.59 -20.20
N GLU A 99 31.35 27.23 -19.47
CA GLU A 99 32.61 27.76 -20.01
C GLU A 99 33.45 26.64 -20.66
N LEU A 100 33.57 25.48 -20.02
CA LEU A 100 34.28 24.34 -20.58
C LEU A 100 33.61 23.82 -21.85
N ARG A 101 32.27 23.66 -21.85
CA ARG A 101 31.50 23.25 -23.05
C ARG A 101 31.74 24.21 -24.20
N GLN A 102 31.69 25.51 -23.93
CA GLN A 102 31.89 26.53 -24.93
C GLN A 102 33.33 26.52 -25.48
N ALA A 103 34.33 26.31 -24.63
CA ALA A 103 35.73 26.20 -25.03
C ALA A 103 35.98 24.96 -25.92
N VAL A 104 35.44 23.80 -25.54
CA VAL A 104 35.53 22.56 -26.33
C VAL A 104 34.87 22.75 -27.70
N ALA A 105 33.70 23.38 -27.75
CA ALA A 105 33.00 23.65 -29.01
C ALA A 105 33.74 24.64 -29.92
N GLN A 106 34.38 25.68 -29.35
CA GLN A 106 35.14 26.67 -30.11
C GLN A 106 36.46 26.16 -30.67
N ALA A 107 37.10 25.19 -30.00
CA ALA A 107 38.39 24.66 -30.41
C ALA A 107 38.35 23.85 -31.72
N GLN A 108 37.15 23.46 -32.20
CA GLN A 108 36.96 22.68 -33.44
C GLN A 108 37.93 21.49 -33.55
N LEU A 109 38.09 20.75 -32.45
CA LEU A 109 39.04 19.64 -32.37
C LEU A 109 38.69 18.55 -33.40
N PRO A 110 39.70 17.96 -34.08
CA PRO A 110 39.46 16.84 -34.99
C PRO A 110 38.92 15.63 -34.21
N PRO A 111 38.15 14.73 -34.87
CA PRO A 111 37.62 13.54 -34.23
C PRO A 111 38.77 12.64 -33.74
N HIS A 112 38.83 12.42 -32.43
CA HIS A 112 39.87 11.64 -31.75
C HIS A 112 39.24 10.94 -30.54
N PRO A 113 39.61 9.69 -30.22
CA PRO A 113 39.02 8.93 -29.11
C PRO A 113 39.11 9.65 -27.75
N ASP A 114 40.19 10.40 -27.51
CA ASP A 114 40.33 11.20 -26.29
C ASP A 114 39.31 12.35 -26.21
N VAL A 115 38.91 12.92 -27.36
CA VAL A 115 37.87 13.96 -27.42
C VAL A 115 36.50 13.35 -27.14
N ASP A 116 36.21 12.17 -27.70
CA ASP A 116 34.96 11.45 -27.44
C ASP A 116 34.83 11.09 -25.96
N ARG A 117 35.93 10.64 -25.34
CA ARG A 117 35.99 10.37 -23.89
C ARG A 117 35.76 11.62 -23.07
N LEU A 118 36.43 12.73 -23.40
CA LEU A 118 36.25 14.01 -22.72
C LEU A 118 34.78 14.46 -22.78
N LEU A 119 34.14 14.38 -23.96
CA LEU A 119 32.73 14.75 -24.12
C LEU A 119 31.80 13.86 -23.30
N HIS A 120 32.05 12.55 -23.27
CA HIS A 120 31.29 11.62 -22.44
C HIS A 120 31.41 11.96 -20.95
N ASP A 121 32.63 12.20 -20.46
CA ASP A 121 32.86 12.54 -19.05
C ASP A 121 32.21 13.89 -18.69
N LEU A 122 32.16 14.82 -19.63
CA LEU A 122 31.51 16.13 -19.50
C LEU A 122 29.97 16.00 -19.34
N GLU A 123 29.34 15.03 -20.00
CA GLU A 123 27.91 14.71 -19.80
C GLU A 123 27.62 14.11 -18.42
N GLN A 124 28.60 13.42 -17.83
CA GLN A 124 28.47 12.78 -16.51
C GLN A 124 28.73 13.73 -15.34
N VAL A 125 29.30 14.92 -15.57
CA VAL A 125 29.63 15.89 -14.49
C VAL A 125 28.45 16.21 -13.55
N PRO A 126 27.22 16.50 -14.03
CA PRO A 126 26.07 16.74 -13.15
C PRO A 126 25.72 15.54 -12.26
N GLN A 127 26.21 14.36 -12.64
CA GLN A 127 26.00 13.09 -11.96
C GLN A 127 27.11 12.71 -10.97
N THR A 128 28.12 13.56 -10.79
CA THR A 128 29.22 13.30 -9.84
C THR A 128 28.93 13.88 -8.44
N ALA A 129 29.63 13.36 -7.42
CA ALA A 129 29.50 13.84 -6.04
C ALA A 129 30.26 15.16 -5.80
N GLU A 130 31.36 15.39 -6.53
CA GLU A 130 32.23 16.57 -6.42
C GLU A 130 32.40 17.26 -7.79
N PRO A 131 31.35 17.91 -8.32
CA PRO A 131 31.34 18.43 -9.69
C PRO A 131 32.45 19.45 -9.95
N GLU A 132 32.77 20.31 -8.98
CA GLU A 132 33.83 21.33 -9.12
C GLU A 132 35.22 20.72 -9.34
N ARG A 133 35.53 19.63 -8.62
CA ARG A 133 36.81 18.94 -8.76
C ARG A 133 36.91 18.22 -10.10
N VAL A 134 35.82 17.61 -10.55
CA VAL A 134 35.74 16.92 -11.83
C VAL A 134 35.86 17.93 -12.98
N ILE A 135 35.17 19.07 -12.91
CA ILE A 135 35.30 20.14 -13.91
C ILE A 135 36.74 20.64 -14.02
N GLY A 136 37.45 20.80 -12.90
CA GLY A 136 38.86 21.17 -12.90
C GLY A 136 39.74 20.15 -13.61
N ALA A 137 39.57 18.87 -13.31
CA ALA A 137 40.31 17.80 -13.99
C ALA A 137 40.02 17.74 -15.50
N LEU A 138 38.75 17.92 -15.89
CA LEU A 138 38.37 17.95 -17.32
C LEU A 138 38.95 19.16 -18.06
N TRP A 139 39.14 20.29 -17.38
CA TRP A 139 39.85 21.44 -17.94
C TRP A 139 41.31 21.12 -18.23
N ASP A 140 42.00 20.46 -17.29
CA ASP A 140 43.40 20.03 -17.47
C ASP A 140 43.53 19.03 -18.64
N ASP A 141 42.61 18.06 -18.72
CA ASP A 141 42.55 17.09 -19.82
C ASP A 141 42.30 17.77 -21.17
N PHE A 142 41.37 18.72 -21.22
CA PHE A 142 41.09 19.50 -22.43
C PHE A 142 42.32 20.29 -22.91
N ILE A 143 43.05 20.96 -22.01
CA ILE A 143 44.28 21.69 -22.35
C ILE A 143 45.35 20.74 -22.91
N LEU A 144 45.47 19.56 -22.31
CA LEU A 144 46.45 18.56 -22.72
C LEU A 144 46.12 17.94 -24.09
N ILE A 145 44.85 17.61 -24.32
CA ILE A 145 44.36 17.08 -25.61
C ILE A 145 44.49 18.13 -26.70
N SER A 146 44.02 19.35 -26.45
CA SER A 146 44.11 20.45 -27.44
C SER A 146 45.56 20.78 -27.79
N GLY A 147 46.48 20.80 -26.82
CA GLY A 147 47.90 21.02 -27.06
C GLY A 147 48.54 19.93 -27.93
N ARG A 148 48.19 18.65 -27.72
CA ARG A 148 48.69 17.54 -28.55
C ARG A 148 48.19 17.61 -29.98
N LEU A 149 46.93 17.96 -30.18
CA LEU A 149 46.29 17.96 -31.50
C LEU A 149 46.63 19.22 -32.32
N THR A 150 47.00 20.33 -31.67
CA THR A 150 47.31 21.59 -32.36
C THR A 150 48.80 21.83 -32.57
N SER A 151 49.69 21.09 -31.88
CA SER A 151 51.13 21.24 -32.05
C SER A 151 51.58 20.62 -33.39
N PRO A 152 52.03 21.43 -34.36
CA PRO A 152 52.24 21.00 -35.74
C PRO A 152 53.50 20.15 -35.97
N ASP A 153 54.23 19.75 -34.93
CA ASP A 153 55.64 19.35 -35.06
C ASP A 153 56.07 18.10 -34.25
N THR A 154 55.14 17.19 -33.93
CA THR A 154 55.56 15.89 -33.39
C THR A 154 55.73 14.91 -34.56
N PRO A 155 56.96 14.54 -34.94
CA PRO A 155 57.17 13.53 -35.98
C PRO A 155 56.45 12.25 -35.59
N GLU A 156 55.69 11.69 -36.53
CA GLU A 156 55.02 10.39 -36.41
C GLU A 156 55.96 9.38 -35.74
N PRO A 157 55.57 8.77 -34.60
CA PRO A 157 56.33 7.65 -34.07
C PRO A 157 56.22 6.50 -35.06
N GLU A 158 57.34 6.28 -35.75
CA GLU A 158 57.61 5.17 -36.64
C GLU A 158 57.19 3.85 -35.96
N ALA A 159 56.37 3.10 -36.69
CA ALA A 159 55.69 1.87 -36.27
C ALA A 159 56.57 0.93 -35.43
N ALA A 160 56.34 0.92 -34.12
CA ALA A 160 56.84 -0.13 -33.24
C ALA A 160 55.98 -1.40 -33.42
N ALA A 161 56.68 -2.50 -33.72
CA ALA A 161 56.16 -3.83 -34.01
C ALA A 161 55.21 -4.41 -32.93
N PRO A 162 54.28 -5.31 -33.31
CA PRO A 162 53.31 -5.88 -32.39
C PRO A 162 53.99 -6.84 -31.41
N LEU A 163 54.00 -6.47 -30.14
CA LEU A 163 54.26 -7.39 -29.04
C LEU A 163 52.95 -8.07 -28.63
N SER A 164 52.95 -9.38 -28.77
CA SER A 164 51.94 -10.30 -28.25
C SER A 164 51.88 -10.18 -26.73
N GLU A 165 50.73 -9.73 -26.19
CA GLU A 165 50.39 -9.88 -24.78
C GLU A 165 49.18 -10.79 -24.65
N ASP A 166 49.50 -12.04 -24.33
CA ASP A 166 48.63 -13.04 -23.73
C ASP A 166 48.41 -12.62 -22.27
N ALA A 167 47.18 -12.25 -21.89
CA ALA A 167 46.81 -12.03 -20.49
C ALA A 167 45.38 -12.53 -20.21
N PRO A 168 45.16 -13.15 -19.03
CA PRO A 168 44.02 -14.01 -18.78
C PRO A 168 42.79 -13.20 -18.34
N GLY A 169 41.62 -13.68 -18.78
CA GLY A 169 40.31 -13.09 -18.49
C GLY A 169 40.04 -12.92 -16.99
N LEU A 170 39.67 -11.70 -16.63
CA LEU A 170 38.97 -11.39 -15.39
C LEU A 170 37.46 -11.50 -15.62
N PRO A 171 36.70 -12.05 -14.67
CA PRO A 171 35.26 -12.22 -14.80
C PRO A 171 34.53 -10.87 -14.68
N GLU A 172 33.63 -10.61 -15.63
CA GLU A 172 32.58 -9.61 -15.52
C GLU A 172 31.82 -9.81 -14.21
N LYS A 173 31.91 -8.83 -13.32
CA LYS A 173 31.02 -8.68 -12.18
C LYS A 173 29.87 -7.78 -12.63
N ASP A 174 28.76 -8.41 -13.01
CA ASP A 174 27.46 -7.77 -13.10
C ASP A 174 27.11 -7.08 -11.77
N PRO A 175 26.87 -5.75 -11.74
CA PRO A 175 26.28 -5.12 -10.58
C PRO A 175 24.75 -5.28 -10.66
N GLY A 176 24.25 -6.33 -10.02
CA GLY A 176 23.05 -6.26 -9.18
C GLY A 176 21.78 -5.65 -9.78
N GLY A 177 21.25 -6.27 -10.84
CA GLY A 177 19.83 -6.18 -11.16
C GLY A 177 19.07 -7.28 -10.40
N LEU A 178 18.78 -7.09 -9.11
CA LEU A 178 17.86 -7.97 -8.39
C LEU A 178 16.45 -7.76 -8.94
N LEU A 179 16.03 -8.68 -9.80
CA LEU A 179 14.67 -8.73 -10.33
C LEU A 179 13.69 -8.85 -9.15
N LEU A 180 12.83 -7.83 -9.03
CA LEU A 180 11.68 -7.74 -8.11
C LEU A 180 10.64 -8.87 -8.29
N GLU A 181 10.91 -9.84 -9.16
CA GLU A 181 10.07 -11.02 -9.39
C GLU A 181 10.53 -12.24 -8.57
N GLU A 182 11.79 -12.32 -8.14
CA GLU A 182 12.30 -13.48 -7.36
C GLU A 182 11.99 -13.39 -5.84
N LEU A 183 11.57 -12.24 -5.32
CA LEU A 183 11.31 -12.06 -3.88
C LEU A 183 9.89 -12.45 -3.43
N PHE A 184 9.02 -12.91 -4.33
CA PHE A 184 7.65 -13.32 -3.99
C PHE A 184 7.36 -14.83 -4.16
N GLU A 185 8.36 -15.63 -4.54
CA GLU A 185 8.32 -17.09 -4.41
C GLU A 185 8.68 -17.51 -2.99
N PHE A 186 7.85 -17.10 -2.03
CA PHE A 186 7.81 -17.75 -0.71
C PHE A 186 6.55 -18.60 -0.70
N GLU A 187 6.58 -19.75 -1.38
CA GLU A 187 5.72 -20.86 -1.00
C GLU A 187 6.13 -21.24 0.43
N PRO A 188 5.27 -21.05 1.45
CA PRO A 188 5.57 -21.64 2.73
C PRO A 188 5.51 -23.16 2.52
N GLU A 189 6.67 -23.82 2.53
CA GLU A 189 6.74 -25.25 2.82
C GLU A 189 6.00 -25.45 4.15
N LEU A 190 4.75 -25.89 4.05
CA LEU A 190 4.00 -26.40 5.18
C LEU A 190 4.87 -27.52 5.76
N PRO A 191 5.33 -27.44 7.02
CA PRO A 191 6.08 -28.52 7.61
C PRO A 191 5.22 -29.77 7.51
N GLU A 192 5.73 -30.77 6.79
CA GLU A 192 5.11 -32.09 6.71
C GLU A 192 4.87 -32.56 8.14
N LEU A 193 3.60 -32.60 8.53
CA LEU A 193 3.20 -33.17 9.80
C LEU A 193 3.75 -34.61 9.80
N PRO A 194 4.51 -35.02 10.82
CA PRO A 194 5.01 -36.38 10.89
C PRO A 194 3.81 -37.33 10.78
N GLU A 195 3.89 -38.25 9.82
CA GLU A 195 2.96 -39.36 9.65
C GLU A 195 2.70 -39.97 11.03
N LEU A 196 1.50 -39.70 11.54
CA LEU A 196 0.98 -40.33 12.73
C LEU A 196 0.92 -41.83 12.43
N LEU A 197 1.85 -42.55 13.07
CA LEU A 197 1.83 -43.97 13.35
C LEU A 197 0.49 -44.63 13.04
N GLU A 198 0.53 -45.58 12.11
CA GLU A 198 -0.53 -46.55 11.89
C GLU A 198 -0.95 -47.16 13.25
N PRO A 199 -2.23 -47.06 13.64
CA PRO A 199 -2.70 -47.71 14.85
C PRO A 199 -2.69 -49.23 14.64
N PRO A 200 -2.28 -50.01 15.65
CA PRO A 200 -2.26 -51.46 15.55
C PRO A 200 -3.68 -51.99 15.37
N GLU A 201 -3.81 -52.97 14.46
CA GLU A 201 -5.02 -53.75 14.25
C GLU A 201 -5.52 -54.35 15.56
N THR A 202 -6.61 -53.80 16.08
CA THR A 202 -7.44 -54.48 17.10
C THR A 202 -8.70 -55.04 16.46
N PRO A 203 -9.11 -56.25 16.85
CA PRO A 203 -10.17 -57.02 16.20
C PRO A 203 -11.55 -56.38 16.40
N SER A 204 -12.37 -56.50 15.36
CA SER A 204 -13.75 -56.04 15.23
C SER A 204 -14.60 -56.18 16.51
N PRO A 205 -15.17 -55.08 17.04
CA PRO A 205 -16.38 -55.11 17.83
C PRO A 205 -17.58 -54.69 16.98
N THR A 206 -18.65 -55.46 17.17
CA THR A 206 -20.04 -55.30 16.77
C THR A 206 -20.52 -53.85 16.54
N SER A 207 -21.25 -53.64 15.44
CA SER A 207 -21.86 -52.37 15.01
C SER A 207 -22.36 -51.48 16.16
N PRO A 208 -21.88 -50.22 16.26
CA PRO A 208 -22.54 -49.22 17.09
C PRO A 208 -23.80 -48.67 16.39
N PRO A 209 -24.84 -48.27 17.15
CA PRO A 209 -26.02 -47.63 16.60
C PRO A 209 -25.65 -46.27 15.97
N ALA A 210 -26.32 -45.94 14.86
CA ALA A 210 -26.12 -44.70 14.11
C ALA A 210 -26.06 -43.47 15.04
N PRO A 211 -25.08 -42.55 14.84
CA PRO A 211 -25.01 -41.35 15.64
C PRO A 211 -26.29 -40.55 15.46
N ALA A 212 -26.99 -40.30 16.58
CA ALA A 212 -28.10 -39.39 16.63
C ALA A 212 -27.62 -38.03 16.08
N ARG A 213 -28.07 -37.70 14.86
CA ARG A 213 -27.92 -36.35 14.32
C ARG A 213 -28.55 -35.41 15.34
N LEU A 214 -27.71 -34.63 16.02
CA LEU A 214 -28.15 -33.48 16.80
C LEU A 214 -28.93 -32.56 15.84
N GLN A 215 -30.25 -32.70 15.84
CA GLN A 215 -31.15 -31.74 15.24
C GLN A 215 -30.99 -30.47 16.05
N VAL A 216 -30.15 -29.55 15.57
CA VAL A 216 -30.12 -28.18 16.08
C VAL A 216 -31.52 -27.64 15.85
N SER A 217 -32.32 -27.60 16.92
CA SER A 217 -33.66 -27.04 16.88
C SER A 217 -33.54 -25.60 16.37
N ALA A 218 -34.10 -25.34 15.19
CA ALA A 218 -34.15 -24.00 14.63
C ALA A 218 -34.77 -23.08 15.68
N ARG A 219 -34.02 -22.05 16.11
CA ARG A 219 -34.56 -21.07 17.06
C ARG A 219 -35.84 -20.49 16.47
N PRO A 220 -36.91 -20.32 17.27
CA PRO A 220 -38.14 -19.70 16.80
C PRO A 220 -37.80 -18.29 16.30
N ARG A 221 -38.08 -18.02 15.03
CA ARG A 221 -37.91 -16.71 14.41
C ARG A 221 -38.72 -15.67 15.17
N ALA A 222 -38.07 -14.60 15.61
CA ALA A 222 -38.72 -13.56 16.40
C ALA A 222 -39.70 -12.76 15.53
N ASP A 223 -40.95 -12.60 15.99
CA ASP A 223 -41.94 -11.81 15.26
C ASP A 223 -41.69 -10.30 15.47
N LEU A 224 -41.30 -9.60 14.41
CA LEU A 224 -41.17 -8.13 14.35
C LEU A 224 -42.50 -7.39 14.61
N GLY A 225 -43.63 -8.10 14.61
CA GLY A 225 -44.94 -7.60 15.05
C GLY A 225 -44.96 -7.21 16.53
N ALA A 226 -44.21 -7.92 17.37
CA ALA A 226 -44.23 -7.71 18.82
C ALA A 226 -43.44 -6.44 19.22
N PRO A 227 -44.04 -5.54 20.02
CA PRO A 227 -43.37 -4.31 20.46
C PRO A 227 -42.11 -4.59 21.29
N GLU A 228 -42.10 -5.67 22.07
CA GLU A 228 -40.95 -6.07 22.90
C GLU A 228 -39.71 -6.42 22.06
N VAL A 229 -39.90 -7.09 20.93
CA VAL A 229 -38.81 -7.44 19.99
C VAL A 229 -38.24 -6.18 19.35
N ARG A 230 -39.11 -5.22 18.98
CA ARG A 230 -38.68 -3.93 18.42
C ARG A 230 -37.84 -3.14 19.42
N ASP A 231 -38.29 -3.05 20.66
CA ASP A 231 -37.58 -2.33 21.72
C ASP A 231 -36.24 -2.98 22.06
N LEU A 232 -36.15 -4.32 22.01
CA LEU A 232 -34.91 -5.05 22.18
C LEU A 232 -33.90 -4.71 21.06
N ILE A 233 -34.33 -4.74 19.80
CA ILE A 233 -33.48 -4.39 18.65
C ILE A 233 -32.99 -2.94 18.76
N LEU A 234 -33.89 -2.00 19.06
CA LEU A 234 -33.54 -0.59 19.23
C LEU A 234 -32.53 -0.40 20.38
N SER A 235 -32.71 -1.11 21.49
CA SER A 235 -31.81 -1.04 22.63
C SER A 235 -30.43 -1.62 22.32
N ARG A 236 -30.37 -2.73 21.58
CA ARG A 236 -29.11 -3.39 21.19
C ARG A 236 -28.23 -2.46 20.36
N PHE A 237 -28.79 -1.82 19.33
CA PHE A 237 -28.02 -0.88 18.51
C PHE A 237 -27.70 0.43 19.22
N ALA A 238 -28.56 0.90 20.14
CA ALA A 238 -28.29 2.11 20.90
C ALA A 238 -27.11 1.97 21.88
N LEU A 239 -26.70 0.73 22.20
CA LEU A 239 -25.54 0.43 23.04
C LEU A 239 -24.22 0.37 22.26
N GLU A 240 -24.28 0.30 20.92
CA GLU A 240 -23.08 0.23 20.09
C GLU A 240 -22.33 1.57 20.05
N GLU A 241 -21.01 1.50 20.17
CA GLU A 241 -20.17 2.68 20.31
C GLU A 241 -20.19 3.52 19.02
N GLY A 242 -20.57 4.79 19.15
CA GLY A 242 -20.68 5.73 18.03
C GLY A 242 -22.06 5.76 17.36
N VAL A 243 -23.00 4.88 17.71
CA VAL A 243 -24.37 4.97 17.21
C VAL A 243 -25.09 6.16 17.85
N THR A 244 -25.56 7.10 17.03
CA THR A 244 -26.24 8.32 17.48
C THR A 244 -27.76 8.22 17.38
N GLY A 245 -28.26 7.34 16.51
CA GLY A 245 -29.68 7.11 16.35
C GLY A 245 -30.02 5.79 15.68
N VAL A 246 -31.13 5.18 16.09
CA VAL A 246 -31.67 3.94 15.52
C VAL A 246 -33.16 4.14 15.29
N LEU A 247 -33.65 3.68 14.14
CA LEU A 247 -35.04 3.82 13.72
C LEU A 247 -35.50 2.52 13.04
N LEU A 248 -36.67 2.06 13.45
CA LEU A 248 -37.45 1.05 12.73
C LEU A 248 -38.61 1.76 12.03
N SER A 249 -38.66 1.65 10.71
CA SER A 249 -39.70 2.24 9.87
C SER A 249 -40.31 1.18 8.94
N THR A 250 -41.49 1.43 8.41
CA THR A 250 -42.03 0.65 7.29
C THR A 250 -41.45 1.16 5.97
N LYS A 251 -41.55 0.38 4.88
CA LYS A 251 -41.22 0.91 3.53
C LYS A 251 -42.12 2.07 3.08
N THR A 252 -43.25 2.29 3.76
CA THR A 252 -44.14 3.45 3.54
C THR A 252 -43.70 4.69 4.31
N GLY A 253 -42.65 4.60 5.13
CA GLY A 253 -42.15 5.72 5.95
C GLY A 253 -42.86 5.89 7.30
N GLN A 254 -43.69 4.93 7.72
CA GLN A 254 -44.31 4.95 9.05
C GLN A 254 -43.29 4.51 10.10
N VAL A 255 -43.14 5.31 11.16
CA VAL A 255 -42.24 4.98 12.28
C VAL A 255 -42.88 3.89 13.14
N LEU A 256 -42.18 2.76 13.31
CA LEU A 256 -42.57 1.66 14.20
C LEU A 256 -41.94 1.77 15.59
N GLY A 257 -40.76 2.40 15.67
CA GLY A 257 -40.05 2.68 16.91
C GLY A 257 -38.74 3.41 16.63
N ALA A 258 -38.34 4.32 17.51
CA ALA A 258 -37.17 5.15 17.29
C ALA A 258 -36.42 5.44 18.60
N ARG A 259 -35.09 5.41 18.51
CA ARG A 259 -34.16 5.89 19.54
C ARG A 259 -33.12 6.78 18.86
N THR A 260 -33.48 8.03 18.60
CA THR A 260 -32.60 8.99 17.93
C THR A 260 -32.79 10.37 18.52
N ARG A 261 -31.73 11.19 18.47
CA ARG A 261 -31.80 12.63 18.81
C ARG A 261 -32.39 13.47 17.67
N SER A 262 -32.34 12.96 16.45
CA SER A 262 -32.90 13.60 15.26
C SER A 262 -34.40 13.36 15.14
N LYS A 263 -35.09 14.14 14.30
CA LYS A 263 -36.51 13.93 14.03
C LYS A 263 -36.73 12.58 13.33
N ALA A 264 -37.38 11.66 14.03
CA ALA A 264 -37.62 10.29 13.54
C ALA A 264 -38.40 10.24 12.22
N GLU A 265 -39.34 11.17 12.02
CA GLU A 265 -40.18 11.26 10.81
C GLU A 265 -39.37 11.63 9.56
N GLU A 266 -38.39 12.52 9.68
CA GLU A 266 -37.52 12.93 8.57
C GLU A 266 -36.62 11.76 8.14
N LEU A 267 -36.06 11.04 9.11
CA LEU A 267 -35.27 9.83 8.85
C LEU A 267 -36.13 8.69 8.26
N ALA A 268 -37.37 8.53 8.71
CA ALA A 268 -38.28 7.54 8.15
C ALA A 268 -38.63 7.85 6.69
N SER A 269 -38.91 9.13 6.40
CA SER A 269 -39.17 9.60 5.04
C SER A 269 -37.97 9.40 4.13
N LEU A 270 -36.76 9.70 4.62
CA LEU A 270 -35.51 9.44 3.91
C LEU A 270 -35.33 7.94 3.63
N SER A 271 -35.52 7.08 4.63
CA SER A 271 -35.36 5.62 4.48
C SER A 271 -36.32 5.04 3.43
N ALA A 272 -37.56 5.53 3.40
CA ALA A 272 -38.57 5.13 2.42
C ALA A 272 -38.20 5.64 1.02
N ALA A 273 -37.79 6.91 0.90
CA ALA A 273 -37.34 7.49 -0.37
C ALA A 273 -36.12 6.76 -0.94
N THR A 274 -35.12 6.44 -0.12
CA THR A 274 -33.94 5.66 -0.52
C THR A 274 -34.35 4.28 -1.03
N THR A 275 -35.29 3.62 -0.35
CA THR A 275 -35.80 2.31 -0.80
C THR A 275 -36.50 2.41 -2.17
N LEU A 276 -37.23 3.50 -2.44
CA LEU A 276 -37.84 3.75 -3.74
C LEU A 276 -36.79 4.04 -4.84
N LEU A 277 -35.75 4.80 -4.51
CA LEU A 277 -34.67 5.18 -5.44
C LEU A 277 -33.81 4.00 -5.87
N ILE A 278 -33.53 3.07 -4.95
CA ILE A 278 -32.79 1.83 -5.25
C ILE A 278 -33.62 0.89 -6.16
N GLY A 279 -34.92 1.19 -6.31
CA GLY A 279 -35.85 0.45 -7.15
C GLY A 279 -36.27 -0.89 -6.54
N GLN A 280 -36.80 -1.79 -7.36
CA GLN A 280 -37.23 -3.12 -6.91
C GLN A 280 -36.07 -4.12 -6.71
N LYS A 281 -34.80 -3.70 -6.86
CA LYS A 281 -33.67 -4.60 -6.67
C LYS A 281 -33.50 -4.87 -5.18
N PRO A 282 -33.52 -6.14 -4.74
CA PRO A 282 -33.32 -6.47 -3.34
C PRO A 282 -31.87 -6.12 -2.96
N PHE A 283 -31.70 -5.18 -2.04
CA PHE A 283 -30.41 -4.88 -1.43
C PHE A 283 -30.31 -5.50 -0.04
N ARG A 284 -29.10 -5.88 0.38
CA ARG A 284 -28.88 -6.46 1.71
C ARG A 284 -28.77 -5.39 2.77
N VAL A 285 -27.92 -4.41 2.51
CA VAL A 285 -27.69 -3.21 3.32
C VAL A 285 -27.29 -2.11 2.34
N PHE A 286 -27.81 -0.91 2.56
CA PHE A 286 -27.38 0.33 1.94
C PHE A 286 -26.66 1.16 2.99
N TYR A 287 -25.51 1.74 2.67
CA TYR A 287 -24.84 2.68 3.56
C TYR A 287 -24.41 3.91 2.77
N ALA A 288 -24.47 5.06 3.43
CA ALA A 288 -23.98 6.33 2.93
C ALA A 288 -23.11 6.99 4.00
N ASP A 289 -21.91 7.41 3.59
CA ASP A 289 -21.01 8.19 4.41
C ASP A 289 -21.23 9.69 4.09
N LEU A 290 -21.58 10.46 5.11
CA LEU A 290 -21.94 11.88 5.06
C LEU A 290 -20.95 12.69 5.92
N GLU A 291 -19.64 12.48 5.73
CA GLU A 291 -18.47 13.13 6.37
C GLU A 291 -18.44 13.08 7.91
N SER A 292 -19.48 13.61 8.53
CA SER A 292 -19.75 13.65 9.97
C SER A 292 -20.66 12.53 10.46
N HIS A 293 -21.39 11.85 9.56
CA HIS A 293 -22.35 10.81 9.93
C HIS A 293 -22.36 9.68 8.92
N LEU A 294 -22.57 8.47 9.40
CA LEU A 294 -22.78 7.29 8.59
C LEU A 294 -24.24 6.85 8.75
N VAL A 295 -24.94 6.66 7.63
CA VAL A 295 -26.33 6.21 7.61
C VAL A 295 -26.39 4.84 6.97
N CYS A 296 -26.82 3.84 7.74
CA CYS A 296 -27.09 2.49 7.25
C CYS A 296 -28.59 2.25 7.19
N ILE A 297 -29.07 1.71 6.06
CA ILE A 297 -30.45 1.28 5.87
C ILE A 297 -30.42 -0.20 5.48
N ALA A 298 -31.06 -1.05 6.27
CA ALA A 298 -31.13 -2.48 6.04
C ALA A 298 -32.60 -2.94 6.03
N PRO A 299 -33.07 -3.60 4.95
CA PRO A 299 -34.38 -4.25 4.97
C PRO A 299 -34.35 -5.46 5.89
N LEU A 300 -35.26 -5.46 6.85
CA LEU A 300 -35.57 -6.60 7.70
C LEU A 300 -36.69 -7.44 7.06
N HIS A 301 -37.16 -8.47 7.77
CA HIS A 301 -38.23 -9.32 7.27
C HIS A 301 -39.53 -8.53 7.00
N GLY A 302 -40.18 -8.81 5.87
CA GLY A 302 -41.45 -8.19 5.48
C GLY A 302 -41.31 -6.74 5.00
N ASN A 303 -42.08 -5.84 5.61
CA ASN A 303 -42.20 -4.44 5.21
C ASN A 303 -41.41 -3.47 6.11
N VAL A 304 -40.48 -3.99 6.92
CA VAL A 304 -39.75 -3.22 7.94
C VAL A 304 -38.34 -2.90 7.46
N LEU A 305 -37.91 -1.67 7.73
CA LEU A 305 -36.58 -1.14 7.47
C LEU A 305 -35.93 -0.76 8.80
N LEU A 306 -34.68 -1.15 8.97
CA LEU A 306 -33.81 -0.68 10.04
C LEU A 306 -32.93 0.44 9.49
N THR A 307 -33.00 1.61 10.10
CA THR A 307 -32.13 2.75 9.81
C THR A 307 -31.26 3.02 11.02
N VAL A 308 -29.94 2.99 10.84
CA VAL A 308 -28.97 3.32 11.89
C VAL A 308 -28.18 4.55 11.44
N VAL A 309 -28.10 5.53 12.32
CA VAL A 309 -27.26 6.73 12.18
C VAL A 309 -26.13 6.61 13.18
N ALA A 310 -24.91 6.71 12.67
CA ALA A 310 -23.68 6.50 13.39
C ALA A 310 -22.74 7.68 13.19
N GLY A 311 -21.90 7.98 14.17
CA GLY A 311 -20.83 8.98 14.07
C GLY A 311 -19.59 8.43 13.36
N PRO A 312 -18.59 9.28 13.08
CA PRO A 312 -17.42 8.92 12.27
C PRO A 312 -16.45 7.98 13.01
N THR A 313 -16.63 7.81 14.32
CA THR A 313 -15.82 6.91 15.15
C THR A 313 -16.38 5.48 15.21
N THR A 314 -17.53 5.24 14.57
CA THR A 314 -18.23 3.95 14.64
C THR A 314 -17.48 2.87 13.86
N ASN A 315 -17.33 1.69 14.44
CA ASN A 315 -16.81 0.53 13.71
C ASN A 315 -17.88 0.00 12.75
N VAL A 316 -17.80 0.43 11.48
CA VAL A 316 -18.75 0.06 10.43
C VAL A 316 -18.83 -1.45 10.23
N GLY A 317 -17.69 -2.15 10.27
CA GLY A 317 -17.64 -3.60 10.10
C GLY A 317 -18.47 -4.32 11.18
N ARG A 318 -18.27 -3.96 12.44
CA ARG A 318 -19.03 -4.50 13.58
C ARG A 318 -20.52 -4.18 13.45
N LEU A 319 -20.87 -2.94 13.09
CA LEU A 319 -22.25 -2.53 12.90
C LEU A 319 -22.94 -3.36 11.81
N LEU A 320 -22.28 -3.57 10.67
CA LEU A 320 -22.80 -4.38 9.56
C LEU A 320 -22.95 -5.85 9.94
N SER A 321 -21.97 -6.43 10.64
CA SER A 321 -22.08 -7.79 11.18
C SER A 321 -23.28 -7.93 12.11
N GLU A 322 -23.55 -6.92 12.94
CA GLU A 322 -24.65 -6.99 13.89
C GLU A 322 -26.03 -6.80 13.25
N ILE A 323 -26.13 -5.96 12.23
CA ILE A 323 -27.31 -5.88 11.34
C ILE A 323 -27.57 -7.23 10.68
N GLN A 324 -26.53 -7.91 10.21
CA GLN A 324 -26.66 -9.22 9.57
C GLN A 324 -27.09 -10.29 10.57
N ASN A 325 -26.52 -10.30 11.78
CA ASN A 325 -26.89 -11.23 12.85
C ASN A 325 -28.37 -11.10 13.23
N ILE A 326 -28.87 -9.88 13.40
CA ILE A 326 -30.28 -9.63 13.74
C ILE A 326 -31.20 -10.05 12.58
N LYS A 327 -30.77 -9.84 11.34
CA LYS A 327 -31.52 -10.28 10.17
C LYS A 327 -31.63 -11.81 10.09
N GLU A 328 -30.67 -12.55 10.62
CA GLU A 328 -30.70 -14.01 10.68
C GLU A 328 -31.51 -14.55 11.87
N GLU A 329 -31.62 -13.75 12.95
CA GLU A 329 -32.40 -14.05 14.15
C GLU A 329 -33.93 -13.90 13.94
N ILE A 330 -34.32 -13.14 12.90
CA ILE A 330 -35.71 -12.77 12.55
C ILE A 330 -36.16 -13.49 11.26
#